data_AF-A0A379EGW5-F1
#
_entry.id   AF-A0A379EGW5-F1
#
_cell.length_a   1.000
_cell.length_b   1.000
_cell.length_c   1.000
_cell.angle_alpha   90.00
_cell.angle_beta   90.00
_cell.angle_gamma   90.00
#
_symmetry.space_group_name_H-M   'P 1'
#
loop_
_entity.id
_entity.type
_entity.pdbx_description
1 polymer ?
#
loop_
_entity_poly.entity_id
_entity_poly.type
_entity_poly.pdbx_seq_one_letter_code
_entity_poly.pdbx_strand_id
1 'polypeptide(L)'
;MSTSIQPEVLLDKANEINLSFSMEDFPSAIFPRKMQHIIREVHECQNFPIAYISSAMLMAIGVAIDNTHLAQLRQGWRESPMLYLALVGRPGANKSHPLSFAMKPFIDHGLPL
;
A
#
# COMPACT_ATOMS: atom_id res chain seq x y z
N MET A 1 36.04 -15.65 19.19
CA MET A 1 35.74 -14.20 19.26
C MET A 1 34.33 -14.02 18.76
N SER A 2 33.35 -13.89 19.66
CA SER A 2 31.95 -13.67 19.31
C SER A 2 31.78 -12.23 18.85
N THR A 3 31.40 -12.02 17.59
CA THR A 3 31.07 -10.71 17.05
C THR A 3 29.81 -10.22 17.77
N SER A 4 29.98 -9.33 18.75
CA SER A 4 28.86 -8.71 19.46
C SER A 4 28.13 -7.81 18.48
N ILE A 5 26.87 -8.15 18.19
CA ILE A 5 26.00 -7.32 17.35
C ILE A 5 25.64 -6.08 18.18
N GLN A 6 26.16 -4.92 17.78
CA GLN A 6 25.83 -3.66 18.43
C GLN A 6 24.48 -3.14 17.91
N PRO A 7 23.45 -2.99 18.78
CA PRO A 7 22.12 -2.54 18.38
C PRO A 7 22.12 -1.16 17.72
N GLU A 8 22.98 -0.26 18.20
CA GLU A 8 23.16 1.12 17.69
C GLU A 8 23.47 1.11 16.18
N VAL A 9 24.43 0.27 15.76
CA VAL A 9 24.88 0.16 14.37
C VAL A 9 23.78 -0.41 13.47
N LEU A 10 22.92 -1.28 13.99
CA LEU A 10 21.76 -1.78 13.26
C LEU A 10 20.68 -0.72 13.09
N LEU A 11 20.43 0.09 14.13
CA LEU A 11 19.49 1.20 14.05
C LEU A 11 19.97 2.27 13.08
N ASP A 12 21.25 2.63 13.10
CA ASP A 12 21.82 3.63 12.19
C ASP A 12 21.72 3.17 10.74
N LYS A 13 22.07 1.91 10.45
CA LYS A 13 21.88 1.32 9.13
C LYS A 13 20.42 1.26 8.70
N ALA A 14 19.51 0.92 9.62
CA ALA A 14 18.08 0.91 9.32
C ALA A 14 17.55 2.32 9.02
N ASN A 15 18.06 3.34 9.71
CA ASN A 15 17.71 4.73 9.44
C ASN A 15 18.28 5.20 8.10
N GLU A 16 19.55 4.90 7.78
CA GLU A 16 20.16 5.19 6.48
C GLU A 16 19.38 4.55 5.33
N ILE A 17 18.96 3.29 5.48
CA ILE A 17 18.13 2.59 4.50
C ILE A 17 16.73 3.23 4.37
N ASN A 18 16.13 3.70 5.49
CA ASN A 18 14.87 4.45 5.44
C ASN A 18 15.04 5.80 4.72
N LEU A 19 16.15 6.49 4.95
CA LEU A 19 16.49 7.75 4.27
C LEU A 19 16.73 7.54 2.77
N SER A 20 17.35 6.43 2.35
CA SER A 20 17.52 6.14 0.92
C SER A 20 16.20 5.77 0.23
N PHE A 21 15.27 5.11 0.94
CA PHE A 21 13.91 4.84 0.46
C PHE A 21 13.02 6.09 0.42
N SER A 22 13.38 7.17 1.12
CA SER A 22 12.60 8.40 1.13
C SER A 22 12.63 9.19 -0.19
N MET A 23 13.42 8.76 -1.18
CA MET A 23 13.48 9.37 -2.52
C MET A 23 12.76 8.58 -3.62
N GLU A 24 12.34 7.34 -3.37
CA GLU A 24 11.43 6.62 -4.27
C GLU A 24 10.04 6.67 -3.64
N ASP A 25 9.34 7.79 -3.86
CA ASP A 25 7.93 7.93 -3.50
C ASP A 25 7.14 6.72 -4.02
N PHE A 26 6.23 6.19 -3.20
CA PHE A 26 5.32 5.13 -3.63
C PHE A 26 4.74 5.48 -5.01
N PRO A 27 4.71 4.55 -5.98
CA PRO A 27 4.49 4.86 -7.39
C PRO A 27 3.03 5.22 -7.70
N SER A 28 2.52 6.31 -7.12
CA SER A 28 1.14 6.78 -7.28
C SER A 28 0.83 7.25 -8.71
N ALA A 29 1.85 7.49 -9.53
CA ALA A 29 1.67 7.80 -10.94
C ALA A 29 1.05 6.65 -11.76
N ILE A 30 1.07 5.40 -11.27
CA ILE A 30 0.49 4.25 -11.97
C ILE A 30 -1.04 4.27 -12.01
N PHE A 31 -1.69 4.99 -11.09
CA PHE A 31 -3.14 5.02 -11.03
C PHE A 31 -3.74 5.90 -12.15
N PRO A 32 -4.98 5.66 -12.58
CA PRO A 32 -5.71 6.61 -13.40
C PRO A 32 -5.78 8.00 -12.75
N ARG A 33 -5.75 9.09 -13.53
CA ARG A 33 -5.70 10.48 -13.03
C ARG A 33 -6.74 10.80 -11.95
N LYS A 34 -7.97 10.28 -12.08
CA LYS A 34 -9.04 10.47 -11.09
C LYS A 34 -8.68 9.88 -9.72
N MET A 35 -8.07 8.70 -9.72
CA MET A 35 -7.62 8.04 -8.49
C MET A 35 -6.40 8.73 -7.89
N GLN A 36 -5.45 9.20 -8.71
CA GLN A 36 -4.33 10.02 -8.24
C GLN A 36 -4.82 11.28 -7.51
N HIS A 37 -5.86 11.92 -8.06
CA HIS A 37 -6.48 13.07 -7.42
C HIS A 37 -7.09 12.71 -6.06
N ILE A 38 -7.85 11.60 -5.96
CA ILE A 38 -8.39 11.12 -4.68
C ILE A 38 -7.27 10.84 -3.66
N ILE A 39 -6.20 10.14 -4.07
CA ILE A 39 -5.03 9.85 -3.23
C ILE A 39 -4.45 11.14 -2.65
N ARG A 40 -4.26 12.15 -3.52
CA ARG A 40 -3.71 13.44 -3.13
C ARG A 40 -4.65 14.20 -2.18
N GLU A 41 -5.92 14.32 -2.52
CA GLU A 41 -6.92 15.04 -1.71
C GLU A 41 -7.06 14.41 -0.32
N VAL A 42 -7.08 13.08 -0.24
CA VAL A 42 -7.18 12.37 1.04
C VAL A 42 -5.90 12.52 1.85
N HIS A 43 -4.73 12.50 1.22
CA HIS A 43 -3.48 12.83 1.90
C HIS A 43 -3.51 14.26 2.45
N GLU A 44 -3.93 15.25 1.66
CA GLU A 44 -3.99 16.66 2.06
C GLU A 44 -5.05 16.90 3.17
N CYS A 45 -6.21 16.25 3.10
CA CYS A 45 -7.31 16.45 4.06
C CYS A 45 -7.18 15.63 5.35
N GLN A 46 -6.69 14.38 5.24
CA GLN A 46 -6.71 13.40 6.34
C GLN A 46 -5.31 13.00 6.82
N ASN A 47 -4.26 13.53 6.18
CA ASN A 47 -2.86 13.22 6.48
C ASN A 47 -2.54 11.72 6.42
N PHE A 48 -3.19 11.00 5.50
CA PHE A 48 -2.92 9.59 5.24
C PHE A 48 -1.62 9.49 4.44
N PRO A 49 -0.59 8.74 4.89
CA PRO A 49 0.63 8.57 4.10
C PRO A 49 0.31 8.09 2.68
N ILE A 50 0.90 8.72 1.64
CA ILE A 50 0.62 8.40 0.23
C ILE A 50 0.74 6.89 -0.03
N ALA A 51 1.77 6.26 0.51
CA ALA A 51 1.97 4.82 0.36
C ALA A 51 0.81 3.99 0.93
N TYR A 52 0.23 4.40 2.06
CA TYR A 52 -0.83 3.65 2.72
C TYR A 52 -2.16 3.78 1.98
N ILE A 53 -2.56 5.00 1.60
CA ILE A 53 -3.79 5.19 0.83
C ILE A 53 -3.67 4.60 -0.58
N SER A 54 -2.51 4.73 -1.22
CA SER A 54 -2.29 4.15 -2.55
C SER A 54 -2.32 2.62 -2.50
N SER A 55 -1.68 2.00 -1.51
CA SER A 55 -1.76 0.53 -1.32
C SER A 55 -3.17 0.06 -1.03
N ALA A 56 -3.92 0.80 -0.19
CA ALA A 56 -5.32 0.51 0.08
C ALA A 56 -6.20 0.63 -1.18
N MET A 57 -5.92 1.59 -2.06
CA MET A 57 -6.61 1.69 -3.35
C MET A 57 -6.25 0.55 -4.31
N LEU A 58 -5.01 0.06 -4.34
CA LEU A 58 -4.67 -1.15 -5.11
C LEU A 58 -5.46 -2.36 -4.61
N MET A 59 -5.57 -2.53 -3.30
CA MET A 59 -6.38 -3.60 -2.71
C MET A 59 -7.84 -3.48 -3.13
N ALA A 60 -8.43 -2.29 -3.03
CA ALA A 60 -9.79 -2.00 -3.45
C ALA A 60 -10.02 -2.31 -4.94
N ILE A 61 -9.06 -2.00 -5.81
CA ILE A 61 -9.11 -2.35 -7.23
C ILE A 61 -9.05 -3.87 -7.43
N GLY A 62 -8.16 -4.56 -6.73
CA GLY A 62 -8.07 -6.03 -6.77
C GLY A 62 -9.39 -6.70 -6.40
N VAL A 63 -10.04 -6.22 -5.33
CA VAL A 63 -11.37 -6.67 -4.92
C VAL A 63 -12.44 -6.33 -5.95
N ALA A 64 -12.40 -5.13 -6.55
CA ALA A 64 -13.35 -4.71 -7.58
C ALA A 64 -13.28 -5.58 -8.84
N ILE A 65 -12.07 -5.98 -9.24
CA ILE A 65 -11.86 -6.86 -10.38
C ILE A 65 -12.23 -8.31 -10.02
N ASP A 66 -11.89 -8.76 -8.81
CA ASP A 66 -12.03 -10.16 -8.39
C ASP A 66 -11.37 -11.11 -9.43
N ASN A 67 -11.83 -12.36 -9.54
CA ASN A 67 -11.35 -13.32 -10.53
C ASN A 67 -11.97 -13.16 -11.92
N THR A 68 -12.65 -12.03 -12.19
CA THR A 68 -13.30 -11.81 -13.48
C THR A 68 -12.31 -11.54 -14.62
N HIS A 69 -11.14 -10.97 -14.30
CA HIS A 69 -10.07 -10.70 -15.25
C HIS A 69 -8.76 -11.28 -14.74
N LEU A 70 -8.08 -12.06 -15.58
CA LEU A 70 -6.77 -12.64 -15.28
C LEU A 70 -5.71 -12.04 -16.21
N ALA A 71 -4.61 -11.58 -15.63
CA ALA A 71 -3.48 -11.05 -16.39
C ALA A 71 -2.57 -12.19 -16.84
N GLN A 72 -2.29 -12.28 -18.15
CA GLN A 72 -1.34 -13.26 -18.67
C GLN A 72 0.07 -12.66 -18.67
N LEU A 73 0.90 -13.05 -17.69
CA LEU A 73 2.28 -12.57 -17.57
C LEU A 73 3.25 -13.33 -18.47
N ARG A 74 3.00 -14.63 -18.66
CA ARG A 74 3.75 -15.52 -19.58
C ARG A 74 2.80 -16.48 -20.27
N GLN A 75 3.22 -17.10 -21.38
CA GLN A 75 2.42 -18.16 -21.99
C GLN A 75 2.11 -19.26 -20.97
N GLY A 76 0.83 -19.62 -20.84
CA GLY A 76 0.36 -20.57 -19.83
C GLY A 76 0.25 -20.05 -18.39
N TRP A 77 0.77 -18.86 -18.06
CA TRP A 77 0.72 -18.29 -16.73
C TRP A 77 -0.25 -17.11 -16.67
N ARG A 78 -1.42 -17.36 -16.07
CA ARG A 78 -2.45 -16.35 -15.81
C ARG A 78 -2.50 -16.09 -14.31
N GLU A 79 -2.47 -14.82 -13.93
CA GLU A 79 -2.54 -14.38 -12.54
C GLU A 79 -3.80 -13.56 -12.28
N SER A 80 -4.36 -13.77 -11.10
CA SER A 80 -5.48 -12.98 -10.58
C SER A 80 -4.93 -11.70 -9.94
N PRO A 81 -5.65 -10.56 -9.99
CA PRO A 81 -5.26 -9.34 -9.29
C PRO A 81 -5.49 -9.42 -7.76
N MET A 82 -5.53 -10.63 -7.19
CA MET A 82 -5.72 -10.85 -5.75
C MET A 82 -4.45 -10.47 -4.99
N LEU A 83 -4.55 -9.38 -4.22
CA LEU A 83 -3.44 -8.84 -3.45
C LEU A 83 -3.63 -9.15 -1.96
N TYR A 84 -2.56 -9.55 -1.29
CA TYR A 84 -2.50 -9.56 0.18
C TYR A 84 -1.74 -8.32 0.63
N LEU A 85 -2.40 -7.47 1.44
CA LEU A 85 -1.83 -6.21 1.90
C LEU A 85 -1.57 -6.24 3.41
N ALA A 86 -0.33 -5.92 3.81
CA ALA A 86 0.03 -5.67 5.19
C ALA A 86 0.56 -4.23 5.33
N LEU A 87 -0.17 -3.38 6.05
CA LEU A 87 0.28 -2.02 6.39
C LEU A 87 1.00 -2.06 7.74
N VAL A 88 2.30 -1.76 7.75
CA VAL A 88 3.16 -1.82 8.94
C VAL A 88 3.73 -0.44 9.24
N GLY A 89 3.68 -0.04 10.51
CA GLY A 89 4.09 1.28 10.98
C GLY A 89 3.82 1.46 12.48
N ARG A 90 4.38 2.51 13.09
CA ARG A 90 4.26 2.80 14.53
C ARG A 90 2.79 2.91 14.98
N PRO A 91 2.46 2.64 16.26
CA PRO A 91 1.13 2.94 16.80
C PRO A 91 0.73 4.39 16.46
N GLY A 92 -0.51 4.60 16.02
CA GLY A 92 -0.98 5.92 15.57
C GLY A 92 -0.55 6.34 14.16
N ALA A 93 0.26 5.57 13.43
CA ALA A 93 0.69 5.88 12.04
C ALA A 93 -0.42 5.85 10.97
N ASN A 94 -1.69 5.85 11.39
CA ASN A 94 -2.83 5.93 10.49
C ASN A 94 -2.90 4.81 9.43
N LYS A 95 -2.71 3.56 9.86
CA LYS A 95 -2.68 2.38 8.98
C LYS A 95 -4.09 1.91 8.58
N SER A 96 -5.01 1.87 9.54
CA SER A 96 -6.32 1.26 9.33
C SER A 96 -7.28 2.17 8.57
N HIS A 97 -7.26 3.48 8.82
CA HIS A 97 -8.21 4.41 8.19
C HIS A 97 -8.08 4.51 6.66
N PRO A 98 -6.88 4.51 6.04
CA PRO A 98 -6.74 4.47 4.58
C PRO A 98 -7.39 3.23 3.97
N LEU A 99 -7.23 2.05 4.61
CA LEU A 99 -7.86 0.82 4.16
C LEU A 99 -9.38 0.91 4.27
N SER A 100 -9.90 1.33 5.43
CA SER A 100 -11.34 1.52 5.63
C SER A 100 -11.94 2.52 4.63
N PHE A 101 -11.23 3.61 4.34
CA PHE A 101 -11.66 4.61 3.35
C PHE A 101 -11.77 4.00 1.95
N ALA A 102 -10.70 3.33 1.47
CA ALA A 102 -10.68 2.77 0.13
C ALA A 102 -11.69 1.63 -0.06
N MET A 103 -11.92 0.84 0.99
CA MET A 103 -12.86 -0.29 0.97
C MET A 103 -14.31 0.09 1.25
N LYS A 104 -14.57 1.30 1.74
CA LYS A 104 -15.91 1.78 2.12
C LYS A 104 -16.98 1.52 1.06
N PRO A 105 -16.76 1.77 -0.25
CA PRO A 105 -17.77 1.51 -1.26
C PRO A 105 -18.24 0.04 -1.31
N PHE A 106 -17.34 -0.90 -1.04
CA PHE A 106 -17.66 -2.34 -1.06
C PHE A 106 -18.37 -2.78 0.21
N ILE A 107 -17.96 -2.24 1.35
CA ILE A 107 -18.55 -2.53 2.67
C ILE A 107 -19.98 -1.98 2.73
N ASP A 108 -20.18 -0.74 2.29
CA ASP A 108 -21.48 -0.06 2.37
C ASP A 108 -22.51 -0.61 1.36
N HIS A 109 -22.04 -1.17 0.23
CA HIS A 109 -22.89 -1.66 -0.87
C HIS A 109 -22.88 -3.19 -1.06
N GLY A 110 -22.35 -3.95 -0.09
CA GLY A 110 -22.67 -5.36 0.07
C GLY A 110 -21.77 -6.38 -0.64
N LEU A 111 -20.48 -6.08 -0.85
CA LEU A 111 -19.50 -7.15 -1.07
C LEU A 111 -19.16 -7.77 0.29
N PRO A 112 -19.50 -9.05 0.56
CA PRO A 112 -19.10 -9.70 1.80
C PRO A 112 -17.58 -9.89 1.74
N LEU A 113 -16.86 -9.19 2.63
CA LEU A 113 -15.48 -9.52 2.95
C LEU A 113 -15.43 -10.81 3.78
#